data_AF-A0A1M7T7M6-F1
#
_entry.id   AF-A0A1M7T7M6-F1
#
_cell.length_a   1.000
_cell.length_b   1.000
_cell.length_c   1.000
_cell.angle_alpha   90.00
_cell.angle_beta   90.00
_cell.angle_gamma   90.00
#
_symmetry.space_group_name_H-M   'P 1'
#
loop_
_entity.id
_entity.type
_entity.pdbx_description
1 polymer ?
#
loop_
_entity_poly.entity_id
_entity_poly.type
_entity_poly.pdbx_seq_one_letter_code
_entity_poly.pdbx_strand_id
1 'polypeptide(L)'
;MKINKICPVCGLEFLAMRDFAIYCSGRCRNKDRNKKEPTLKTCSFCKSEFLSSQPHAKYCSPLCSQKATYEEKEKRRRLKNLAKPRVSESKIKRYSYDLSFNLDQEFCPTDQETFRQPDPALGF
;
A
#
# COMPACT_ATOMS: atom_id res chain seq x y z
N MET A 1 42.45 12.32 -13.55
CA MET A 1 42.96 13.71 -13.51
C MET A 1 42.62 14.31 -12.16
N LYS A 2 43.54 15.02 -11.49
CA LYS A 2 43.25 15.74 -10.24
C LYS A 2 42.95 17.20 -10.59
N ILE A 3 41.95 17.80 -9.95
CA ILE A 3 41.49 19.16 -10.24
C ILE A 3 41.68 20.00 -8.97
N ASN A 4 42.33 21.17 -9.09
CA ASN A 4 42.44 22.10 -7.97
C ASN A 4 41.12 22.86 -7.80
N LYS A 5 40.64 22.93 -6.55
CA LYS A 5 39.40 23.64 -6.19
C LYS A 5 39.53 24.33 -4.86
N ILE A 6 38.75 25.39 -4.67
CA ILE A 6 38.65 26.10 -3.39
C ILE A 6 37.43 25.59 -2.64
N CYS A 7 37.61 25.22 -1.36
CA CYS A 7 36.50 24.80 -0.53
C CYS A 7 35.65 26.02 -0.10
N PRO A 8 34.32 26.05 -0.36
CA PRO A 8 33.48 27.20 -0.01
C PRO A 8 33.27 27.38 1.50
N VAL A 9 33.67 26.41 2.33
CA VAL A 9 33.42 26.42 3.78
C VAL A 9 34.62 26.94 4.57
N CYS A 10 35.84 26.63 4.14
CA CYS A 10 37.08 27.02 4.81
C CYS A 10 38.02 27.88 3.96
N GLY A 11 37.73 28.06 2.66
CA GLY A 11 38.55 28.86 1.75
C GLY A 11 39.87 28.20 1.31
N LEU A 12 40.16 26.97 1.77
CA LEU A 12 41.40 26.28 1.42
C LEU A 12 41.33 25.64 0.03
N GLU A 13 42.42 25.73 -0.71
CA GLU A 13 42.63 24.95 -1.94
C GLU A 13 42.82 23.47 -1.62
N PHE A 14 42.23 22.60 -2.43
CA PHE A 14 42.35 21.15 -2.31
C PHE A 14 42.33 20.44 -3.66
N LEU A 15 42.96 19.27 -3.70
CA LEU A 15 42.98 18.38 -4.86
C LEU A 15 41.73 17.51 -4.89
N ALA A 16 40.80 17.85 -5.79
CA ALA A 16 39.62 17.04 -6.05
C ALA A 16 39.96 15.85 -6.95
N MET A 17 39.62 14.64 -6.49
CA MET A 17 39.71 13.42 -7.31
C MET A 17 38.60 13.33 -8.36
N ARG A 18 37.48 14.03 -8.13
CA ARG A 18 36.31 14.04 -9.00
C ARG A 18 35.85 15.48 -9.22
N ASP A 19 35.37 15.75 -10.41
CA ASP A 19 34.80 17.04 -10.83
C ASP A 19 33.59 17.49 -9.99
N PHE A 20 32.83 16.58 -9.39
CA PHE A 20 31.71 16.93 -8.49
C PHE A 20 32.11 17.07 -7.01
N ALA A 21 33.40 16.92 -6.66
CA ALA A 21 33.85 17.21 -5.31
C ALA A 21 33.82 18.73 -5.06
N ILE A 22 33.11 19.14 -4.00
CA ILE A 22 32.90 20.55 -3.63
C ILE A 22 33.71 20.90 -2.36
N TYR A 23 33.87 19.95 -1.45
CA TYR A 23 34.46 20.17 -0.13
C TYR A 23 35.80 19.46 0.01
N CYS A 24 36.74 20.09 0.73
CA CYS A 24 38.05 19.48 1.01
C CYS A 24 37.97 18.28 1.98
N SER A 25 36.93 18.21 2.80
CA SER A 25 36.77 17.18 3.83
C SER A 25 35.31 16.94 4.22
N GLY A 26 35.04 15.80 4.85
CA GLY A 26 33.74 15.48 5.44
C GLY A 26 33.31 16.48 6.52
N ARG A 27 34.27 17.10 7.24
CA ARG A 27 33.99 18.15 8.22
C ARG A 27 33.37 19.38 7.57
N CYS A 28 33.95 19.86 6.46
CA CYS A 28 33.42 21.00 5.72
C CYS A 28 32.04 20.69 5.13
N ARG A 29 31.86 19.50 4.57
CA ARG A 29 30.55 19.03 4.08
C ARG A 29 29.47 19.04 5.18
N ASN A 30 29.81 18.55 6.37
CA ASN A 30 28.87 18.53 7.49
C ASN A 30 28.56 19.93 8.02
N LYS A 31 29.57 20.82 8.07
CA LYS A 31 29.38 22.22 8.47
C LYS A 31 28.41 22.93 7.51
N ASP A 32 28.57 22.74 6.20
CA ASP A 32 27.63 23.26 5.21
C ASP A 32 26.22 22.68 5.37
N ARG A 33 26.11 21.35 5.52
CA ARG A 33 24.83 20.66 5.71
C ARG A 33 24.07 21.15 6.95
N ASN A 34 24.79 21.42 8.05
CA ASN A 34 24.20 21.80 9.32
C ASN A 34 23.85 23.30 9.41
N LYS A 35 24.37 24.14 8.50
CA LYS A 35 23.99 25.56 8.39
C LYS A 35 22.59 25.77 7.81
N LYS A 36 21.94 24.71 7.34
CA LYS A 36 20.62 24.82 6.73
C LYS A 36 19.58 25.05 7.82
N GLU A 37 18.99 26.25 7.79
CA GLU A 37 17.89 26.61 8.67
C GLU A 37 16.73 25.61 8.50
N PRO A 38 16.11 25.16 9.60
CA PRO A 38 14.95 24.32 9.52
C PRO A 38 13.81 25.09 8.85
N THR A 39 13.11 24.42 7.94
CA THR A 39 11.96 24.99 7.22
C THR A 39 10.67 24.50 7.85
N LEU A 40 9.67 25.38 7.93
CA LEU A 40 8.33 25.02 8.36
C LEU A 40 7.64 24.19 7.27
N LYS A 41 7.05 23.07 7.66
CA LYS A 41 6.41 22.11 6.77
C LYS A 41 5.13 21.57 7.37
N THR A 42 4.21 21.15 6.50
CA THR A 42 2.97 20.51 6.90
C THR A 42 3.10 18.99 6.81
N CYS A 43 2.74 18.29 7.89
CA CYS A 43 2.75 16.83 7.92
C CYS A 43 1.68 16.26 6.97
N SER A 44 2.07 15.39 6.04
CA SER A 44 1.12 14.78 5.09
C SER A 44 0.08 13.87 5.74
N PHE A 45 0.31 13.42 6.98
CA PHE A 45 -0.59 12.54 7.71
C PHE A 45 -1.54 13.31 8.65
N CYS A 46 -0.99 14.01 9.65
CA CYS A 46 -1.79 14.71 10.67
C CYS A 46 -2.10 16.17 10.34
N LYS A 47 -1.56 16.71 9.23
CA LYS A 47 -1.73 18.10 8.78
C LYS A 47 -1.19 19.18 9.73
N SER A 48 -0.49 18.80 10.81
CA SER A 48 0.17 19.73 11.72
C SER A 48 1.44 20.31 11.10
N GLU A 49 1.77 21.54 11.50
CA GLU A 49 3.02 22.20 11.12
C GLU A 49 4.19 21.70 11.96
N PHE A 50 5.36 21.55 11.35
CA PHE A 50 6.58 21.12 12.02
C PHE A 50 7.83 21.71 11.34
N LEU A 51 8.91 21.84 12.10
CA LEU A 51 10.20 22.31 11.60
C LEU A 51 11.05 21.13 11.15
N SER A 52 11.68 21.24 9.97
CA SER A 52 12.62 20.23 9.49
C SER A 52 13.77 20.80 8.69
N SER A 53 14.98 20.38 9.01
CA SER A 53 16.19 20.65 8.20
C SER A 53 16.30 19.74 6.98
N GLN A 54 15.47 18.68 6.88
CA GLN A 54 15.52 17.75 5.75
C GLN A 54 14.58 18.20 4.63
N PRO A 55 15.06 18.38 3.38
CA PRO A 55 14.24 18.87 2.28
C PRO A 55 13.11 17.91 1.89
N HIS A 56 13.28 16.61 2.10
CA HIS A 56 12.28 15.59 1.73
C HIS A 56 11.46 15.05 2.91
N ALA A 57 11.56 15.66 4.10
CA ALA A 57 10.72 15.27 5.23
C ALA A 57 9.24 15.54 4.94
N LYS A 58 8.41 14.49 5.04
CA LYS A 58 6.95 14.53 4.78
C LYS A 58 6.11 14.47 6.06
N TYR A 59 6.68 13.96 7.15
CA TYR A 59 5.96 13.68 8.37
C TYR A 59 6.62 14.37 9.55
N CYS A 60 5.79 14.86 10.49
CA CYS A 60 6.28 15.51 11.70
C CYS A 60 6.97 14.54 12.68
N SER A 61 6.64 13.24 12.61
CA SER A 61 7.15 12.23 13.54
C SER A 61 7.26 10.84 12.92
N PRO A 62 8.08 9.94 13.51
CA PRO A 62 8.14 8.54 13.11
C PRO A 62 6.78 7.83 13.18
N LEU A 63 5.94 8.20 14.15
CA LEU A 63 4.59 7.65 14.31
C LEU A 63 3.70 8.01 13.11
N CYS A 64 3.71 9.28 12.67
CA CYS A 64 2.96 9.69 11.49
C CYS A 64 3.45 8.96 10.23
N SER A 65 4.76 8.79 10.09
CA SER A 65 5.34 8.02 8.98
C SER A 65 4.90 6.56 8.98
N GLN A 66 4.89 5.91 10.15
CA GLN A 66 4.46 4.51 10.28
C GLN A 66 2.97 4.35 9.97
N LYS A 67 2.12 5.21 10.53
CA LYS A 67 0.67 5.18 10.27
C LYS A 67 0.35 5.38 8.78
N ALA A 68 0.96 6.38 8.15
CA ALA A 68 0.79 6.61 6.71
C ALA A 68 1.22 5.40 5.87
N THR A 69 2.33 4.74 6.24
CA THR A 69 2.81 3.53 5.55
C THR A 69 1.85 2.35 5.73
N TYR A 70 1.28 2.19 6.93
CA TYR A 70 0.31 1.15 7.22
C TYR A 70 -0.99 1.35 6.43
N GLU A 71 -1.56 2.57 6.45
CA GLU A 71 -2.77 2.90 5.71
C GLU A 71 -2.62 2.68 4.20
N GLU A 72 -1.49 3.08 3.62
CA GLU A 72 -1.23 2.86 2.19
C GLU A 72 -1.16 1.37 1.84
N LYS A 73 -0.54 0.55 2.70
CA LYS A 73 -0.50 -0.90 2.52
C LYS A 73 -1.90 -1.51 2.59
N GLU A 74 -2.72 -1.11 3.55
CA GLU A 74 -4.09 -1.59 3.69
C GLU A 74 -4.97 -1.17 2.52
N LYS A 75 -4.86 0.09 2.07
CA LYS A 75 -5.53 0.58 0.86
C LYS A 75 -5.15 -0.26 -0.36
N ARG A 76 -3.85 -0.54 -0.54
CA ARG A 76 -3.36 -1.39 -1.63
C ARG A 76 -3.90 -2.82 -1.53
N ARG A 77 -3.96 -3.41 -0.33
CA ARG A 77 -4.54 -4.74 -0.11
C ARG A 77 -6.03 -4.76 -0.45
N ARG A 78 -6.77 -3.74 -0.02
CA ARG A 78 -8.20 -3.59 -0.31
C ARG A 78 -8.46 -3.46 -1.81
N LEU A 79 -7.70 -2.61 -2.50
CA LEU A 79 -7.78 -2.46 -3.96
C LEU A 79 -7.45 -3.78 -4.68
N LYS A 80 -6.43 -4.50 -4.24
CA LYS A 80 -6.11 -5.84 -4.78
C LYS A 80 -7.24 -6.85 -4.55
N ASN A 81 -7.89 -6.83 -3.39
CA ASN A 81 -9.00 -7.73 -3.09
C ASN A 81 -10.26 -7.37 -3.90
N LEU A 82 -10.53 -6.09 -4.14
CA LEU A 82 -11.61 -5.61 -5.03
C LEU A 82 -11.35 -6.00 -6.49
N ALA A 83 -10.09 -5.97 -6.91
CA ALA A 83 -9.67 -6.35 -8.26
C ALA A 83 -9.54 -7.87 -8.47
N LYS A 84 -9.72 -8.70 -7.43
CA LYS A 84 -9.78 -10.16 -7.63
C LYS A 84 -11.09 -10.49 -8.35
N PRO A 85 -11.06 -11.18 -9.50
CA PRO A 85 -12.29 -11.65 -10.12
C PRO A 85 -13.04 -12.53 -9.12
N ARG A 86 -14.30 -12.18 -8.86
CA ARG A 86 -15.22 -12.96 -8.05
C ARG A 86 -15.53 -14.23 -8.83
N VAL A 87 -14.72 -15.28 -8.60
CA VAL A 87 -14.85 -16.59 -9.27
C VAL A 87 -14.52 -16.50 -10.77
N SER A 88 -13.54 -17.27 -11.21
CA SER A 88 -13.36 -17.54 -12.63
C SER A 88 -14.57 -18.33 -13.13
N GLU A 89 -15.22 -17.90 -14.22
CA GLU A 89 -16.30 -18.63 -14.93
C GLU A 89 -15.99 -20.12 -15.19
N SER A 90 -14.72 -20.52 -15.06
CA SER A 90 -14.23 -21.89 -15.19
C SER A 90 -14.62 -22.89 -14.09
N LYS A 91 -15.50 -22.55 -13.14
CA LYS A 91 -16.09 -23.52 -12.19
C LYS A 91 -17.55 -23.93 -12.44
N ILE A 92 -18.20 -23.42 -13.49
CA ILE A 92 -19.57 -23.86 -13.86
C ILE A 92 -19.56 -25.20 -14.62
N LYS A 93 -18.40 -25.69 -15.08
CA LYS A 93 -18.28 -26.97 -15.83
C LYS A 93 -18.11 -28.21 -14.96
N ARG A 94 -18.88 -28.36 -13.88
CA ARG A 94 -18.90 -29.62 -13.09
C ARG A 94 -20.27 -30.21 -12.81
N TYR A 95 -21.36 -29.52 -13.17
CA TYR A 95 -22.73 -30.01 -12.95
C TYR A 95 -23.53 -30.18 -14.26
N SER A 96 -22.87 -30.50 -15.37
CA SER A 96 -23.54 -30.72 -16.66
C SER A 96 -23.34 -32.12 -17.25
N TYR A 97 -22.81 -33.09 -16.51
CA TYR A 97 -22.52 -34.43 -17.04
C TYR A 97 -23.10 -35.61 -16.26
N ASP A 98 -23.87 -35.38 -15.19
CA ASP A 98 -24.58 -36.46 -14.46
C ASP A 98 -26.11 -36.39 -14.66
N LEU A 99 -26.56 -35.98 -15.84
CA LEU A 99 -28.00 -35.94 -16.21
C LEU A 99 -28.29 -36.59 -17.56
N SER A 100 -27.41 -37.47 -18.02
CA SER A 100 -27.59 -38.22 -19.25
C SER A 100 -27.22 -39.69 -19.05
N PHE A 101 -27.95 -40.37 -18.16
CA PHE A 101 -28.12 -41.82 -18.26
C PHE A 101 -29.50 -42.24 -17.71
N ASN A 102 -30.37 -42.68 -18.62
CA ASN A 102 -31.67 -43.35 -18.45
C ASN A 102 -32.95 -42.49 -18.33
N LEU A 103 -33.37 -41.88 -19.45
CA LEU A 103 -34.68 -42.15 -20.04
C LEU A 103 -34.40 -43.24 -21.10
N ASP A 104 -34.96 -44.45 -21.08
CA ASP A 104 -36.38 -44.76 -21.19
C ASP A 104 -36.70 -46.12 -20.54
N GLN A 105 -37.63 -46.17 -19.60
CA GLN A 105 -38.63 -47.24 -19.57
C GLN A 105 -39.86 -46.79 -18.78
N GLU A 106 -41.01 -47.11 -19.35
CA GLU A 106 -42.31 -46.50 -19.16
C GLU A 106 -42.98 -46.79 -17.80
N PHE A 107 -44.15 -46.14 -17.63
CA PHE A 107 -45.28 -46.50 -16.76
C PHE A 107 -45.41 -45.80 -15.38
N CYS A 108 -46.12 -44.65 -15.40
CA CYS A 108 -47.31 -44.24 -14.61
C CYS A 108 -47.91 -45.20 -13.54
N PRO A 109 -48.86 -44.77 -12.66
CA PRO A 109 -49.36 -43.42 -12.27
C PRO A 109 -49.69 -43.27 -10.74
N THR A 110 -50.35 -42.15 -10.37
CA THR A 110 -51.28 -41.96 -9.21
C THR A 110 -50.69 -42.03 -7.78
N ASP A 111 -51.07 -41.29 -6.75
CA ASP A 111 -52.19 -40.40 -6.46
C ASP A 111 -51.85 -39.57 -5.21
N GLN A 112 -52.43 -38.37 -5.13
CA GLN A 112 -52.99 -37.73 -3.92
C GLN A 112 -52.12 -37.35 -2.71
N GLU A 113 -52.10 -36.03 -2.48
CA GLU A 113 -52.43 -35.34 -1.22
C GLU A 113 -51.64 -35.69 0.06
N THR A 114 -50.91 -34.70 0.58
CA THR A 114 -51.39 -33.97 1.77
C THR A 114 -50.54 -32.72 2.02
N PHE A 115 -51.24 -31.58 1.98
CA PHE A 115 -50.84 -30.30 2.53
C PHE A 115 -50.51 -30.41 4.02
N ARG A 116 -49.38 -29.84 4.47
CA ARG A 116 -49.27 -29.28 5.83
C ARG A 116 -48.11 -28.28 5.93
N GLN A 117 -48.46 -27.01 5.95
CA GLN A 117 -47.85 -25.99 6.81
C GLN A 117 -49.02 -25.24 7.47
N PRO A 118 -48.81 -24.44 8.51
CA PRO A 118 -47.89 -24.54 9.66
C PRO A 118 -48.70 -24.44 10.99
N ASP A 119 -48.10 -24.71 12.15
CA ASP A 119 -48.71 -24.25 13.41
C ASP A 119 -47.77 -23.33 14.21
N PRO A 120 -48.20 -22.09 14.49
CA PRO A 120 -47.60 -21.16 15.44
C PRO A 120 -48.24 -21.27 16.84
N ALA A 121 -47.59 -20.62 17.82
CA ALA A 121 -48.03 -20.39 19.22
C ALA A 121 -47.58 -21.50 20.21
N LEU A 122 -47.16 -21.24 21.45
CA LEU A 122 -47.40 -20.17 22.46
C LEU A 122 -46.10 -20.06 23.32
N GLY A 123 -45.68 -18.95 23.93
CA GLY A 123 -46.46 -17.95 24.64
C GLY A 123 -46.68 -18.37 26.10
N PHE A 124 -45.72 -18.10 26.99
CA PHE A 124 -45.89 -17.81 28.43
C PHE A 124 -44.66 -17.06 28.94
#